data_AF-A0A1F4KEX2-F1
#
_entry.id   AF-A0A1F4KEX2-F1
#
_cell.length_a   1.000
_cell.length_b   1.000
_cell.length_c   1.000
_cell.angle_alpha   90.00
_cell.angle_beta   90.00
_cell.angle_gamma   90.00
#
_symmetry.space_group_name_H-M   'P 1'
#
loop_
_entity.id
_entity.type
_entity.pdbx_description
1 polymer ?
#
loop_
_entity_poly.entity_id
_entity_poly.type
_entity_poly.pdbx_seq_one_letter_code
_entity_poly.pdbx_strand_id
1 'polypeptide(L)'
;MQIELRVKGTPDFPSRTYDLNEDDVRSILMDVCRAIGPRGEFVVSGFGQERWPVDVETDLPVFLEQLPSALRAVSEGVTADLDFYEQGIERSIVLEPANDKYMATCTSRTDWQPTPVVEEMLVQELEEMLLAVREEFMLALVSMAPDLARHPWIRQWLKGLDEE
;
A
#
# COMPACT_ATOMS: atom_id res chain seq x y z
N MET A 1 3.87 -0.85 -14.51
CA MET A 1 3.48 0.10 -13.44
C MET A 1 4.52 0.01 -12.35
N GLN A 2 4.60 0.99 -11.45
CA GLN A 2 5.50 0.97 -10.31
C GLN A 2 4.79 1.52 -9.08
N ILE A 3 5.02 0.89 -7.92
CA ILE A 3 4.57 1.32 -6.60
C ILE A 3 5.77 1.27 -5.68
N GLU A 4 6.08 2.38 -5.01
CA GLU A 4 7.27 2.49 -4.18
C GLU A 4 7.01 3.39 -2.98
N LEU A 5 7.52 2.98 -1.82
CA LEU A 5 7.63 3.83 -0.64
C LEU A 5 9.11 4.11 -0.40
N ARG A 6 9.45 5.36 -0.12
CA ARG A 6 10.80 5.78 0.26
C ARG A 6 10.74 6.57 1.56
N VAL A 7 11.50 6.17 2.59
CA VAL A 7 11.54 6.91 3.85
C VAL A 7 12.96 7.41 4.14
N LYS A 8 13.10 8.70 4.46
CA LYS A 8 14.40 9.31 4.77
C LYS A 8 14.60 9.53 6.27
N GLY A 9 15.59 8.84 6.83
CA GLY A 9 15.95 8.95 8.24
C GLY A 9 14.87 8.38 9.16
N THR A 10 14.98 8.65 10.46
CA THR A 10 13.99 8.23 11.45
C THR A 10 13.01 9.38 11.69
N PRO A 11 11.72 9.23 11.33
CA PRO A 11 10.72 10.22 11.69
C PRO A 11 10.46 10.21 13.21
N ASP A 12 9.89 11.30 13.72
CA ASP A 12 9.46 11.36 15.12
C ASP A 12 8.04 10.80 15.19
N PHE A 13 7.78 9.93 16.16
CA PHE A 13 6.49 9.29 16.33
C PHE A 13 5.91 9.64 17.70
N PRO A 14 4.81 10.42 17.74
CA PRO A 14 4.24 10.84 19.01
C PRO A 14 3.71 9.63 19.79
N SER A 15 3.92 9.62 21.11
CA SER A 15 3.34 8.59 21.96
C SER A 15 1.81 8.71 21.95
N ARG A 16 1.13 7.70 21.40
CA ARG A 16 -0.31 7.54 21.43
C ARG A 16 -0.69 6.19 22.05
N THR A 17 -1.71 6.19 22.90
CA THR A 17 -2.36 4.96 23.35
C THR A 17 -3.55 4.68 22.43
N TYR A 18 -3.65 3.45 21.92
CA TYR A 18 -4.76 3.01 21.07
C TYR A 18 -5.87 2.39 21.92
N ASP A 19 -7.11 2.86 21.74
CA ASP A 19 -8.28 2.33 22.45
C ASP A 19 -8.88 1.15 21.67
N LEU A 20 -9.02 -0.01 22.29
CA LEU A 20 -9.52 -1.22 21.61
C LEU A 20 -10.97 -1.13 21.12
N ASN A 21 -11.75 -0.12 21.56
CA ASN A 21 -13.14 0.08 21.14
C ASN A 21 -13.28 1.14 20.04
N GLU A 22 -12.32 2.06 19.92
CA GLU A 22 -12.37 3.18 18.97
C GLU A 22 -11.30 3.08 17.87
N ASP A 23 -10.23 2.35 18.12
CA ASP A 23 -9.11 2.14 17.20
C ASP A 23 -9.05 0.71 16.69
N ASP A 24 -8.39 0.56 15.55
CA ASP A 24 -7.98 -0.72 14.98
C ASP A 24 -6.63 -0.55 14.26
N VAL A 25 -6.27 -1.51 13.40
CA VAL A 25 -5.03 -1.42 12.63
C VAL A 25 -4.93 -0.13 11.81
N ARG A 26 -6.04 0.39 11.27
CA ARG A 26 -6.08 1.58 10.40
C ARG A 26 -5.65 2.82 11.16
N SER A 27 -6.01 2.92 12.44
CA SER A 27 -5.50 3.99 13.32
C SER A 27 -3.98 3.96 13.42
N ILE A 28 -3.37 2.78 13.53
CA ILE A 28 -1.92 2.63 13.56
C ILE A 28 -1.31 3.01 12.20
N LEU A 29 -1.81 2.45 11.10
CA LEU A 29 -1.30 2.72 9.75
C LEU A 29 -1.32 4.23 9.45
N MET A 30 -2.45 4.89 9.75
CA MET A 30 -2.63 6.32 9.55
C MET A 30 -1.65 7.17 10.36
N ASP A 31 -1.44 6.88 11.64
CA ASP A 31 -0.51 7.65 12.47
C ASP A 31 0.94 7.47 12.04
N VAL A 32 1.31 6.24 11.64
CA VAL A 32 2.66 5.95 11.14
C VAL A 32 2.90 6.67 9.82
N CYS A 33 1.94 6.64 8.90
CA CYS A 33 1.99 7.39 7.66
C CYS A 33 2.11 8.91 7.89
N ARG A 34 1.36 9.48 8.84
CA ARG A 34 1.51 10.89 9.24
C ARG A 34 2.90 11.21 9.76
N ALA A 35 3.50 10.32 10.54
CA ALA A 35 4.87 10.49 11.02
C ALA A 35 5.89 10.41 9.86
N ILE A 36 5.68 9.50 8.90
CA ILE A 36 6.55 9.35 7.72
C ILE A 36 6.41 10.54 6.78
N GLY A 37 5.21 11.11 6.60
CA GLY A 37 4.85 12.12 5.61
C GLY A 37 5.91 13.19 5.32
N PRO A 38 6.38 13.94 6.34
CA PRO A 38 7.38 15.00 6.14
C PRO A 38 8.73 14.55 5.56
N ARG A 39 9.02 13.24 5.57
CA ARG A 39 10.30 12.65 5.14
C ARG A 39 10.12 11.46 4.20
N GLY A 40 8.88 11.20 3.78
CA GLY A 40 8.51 10.07 2.96
C GLY A 40 8.11 10.49 1.56
N GLU A 41 8.19 9.54 0.64
CA GLU A 41 7.61 9.68 -0.69
C GLU A 41 6.89 8.38 -1.05
N PHE A 42 5.59 8.48 -1.35
CA PHE A 42 4.82 7.40 -1.94
C PHE A 42 4.72 7.68 -3.45
N VAL A 43 5.21 6.75 -4.27
CA VAL A 43 5.29 6.90 -5.72
C VAL A 43 4.47 5.80 -6.36
N VAL A 44 3.50 6.20 -7.18
CA VAL A 44 2.76 5.31 -8.06
C VAL A 44 2.88 5.83 -9.49
N SER A 45 3.17 4.94 -10.44
CA SER A 45 3.31 5.27 -11.86
C SER A 45 2.82 4.14 -12.76
N GLY A 46 2.56 4.47 -14.02
CA GLY A 46 2.05 3.56 -15.03
C GLY A 46 0.76 4.07 -15.64
N PHE A 47 0.23 3.29 -16.58
CA PHE A 47 -1.02 3.54 -17.29
C PHE A 47 -1.02 4.89 -18.02
N GLY A 48 0.14 5.29 -18.54
CA GLY A 48 0.32 6.56 -19.25
C GLY A 48 0.60 7.77 -18.36
N GLN A 49 0.77 7.59 -17.06
CA GLN A 49 1.13 8.67 -16.13
C GLN A 49 2.42 8.36 -15.38
N GLU A 50 3.42 9.23 -15.54
CA GLU A 50 4.74 9.09 -14.90
C GLU A 50 4.68 9.14 -13.38
N ARG A 51 3.74 9.92 -12.83
CA ARG A 51 3.53 10.05 -11.39
C ARG A 51 2.07 10.36 -11.08
N TRP A 52 1.42 9.44 -10.37
CA TRP A 52 0.08 9.65 -9.82
C TRP A 52 0.15 10.67 -8.68
N PRO A 53 -0.89 11.49 -8.46
CA PRO A 53 -0.86 12.56 -7.47
C PRO A 53 -1.18 12.03 -6.06
N VAL A 54 -0.49 10.97 -5.64
CA VAL A 54 -0.61 10.34 -4.32
C VAL A 54 0.34 10.98 -3.32
N ASP A 55 0.00 10.91 -2.04
CA ASP A 55 0.86 11.27 -0.92
C ASP A 55 0.95 10.17 0.16
N VAL A 56 1.87 10.39 1.10
CA VAL A 56 2.12 9.45 2.19
C VAL A 56 1.06 9.55 3.29
N GLU A 57 0.48 10.73 3.53
CA GLU A 57 -0.35 10.97 4.72
C GLU A 57 -1.80 10.50 4.52
N THR A 58 -2.26 10.43 3.27
CA THR A 58 -3.65 10.15 2.91
C THR A 58 -3.78 8.91 2.04
N ASP A 59 -3.02 8.79 0.95
CA ASP A 59 -3.15 7.64 0.02
C ASP A 59 -2.45 6.37 0.52
N LEU A 60 -1.25 6.49 1.12
CA LEU A 60 -0.51 5.33 1.59
C LEU A 60 -1.26 4.51 2.67
N PRO A 61 -1.93 5.09 3.68
CA PRO A 61 -2.74 4.32 4.63
C PRO A 61 -3.76 3.40 3.93
N VAL A 62 -4.51 3.94 2.97
CA VAL A 62 -5.49 3.19 2.17
C VAL A 62 -4.82 2.06 1.40
N PHE A 63 -3.67 2.35 0.76
CA PHE A 63 -2.90 1.33 0.08
C PHE A 63 -2.38 0.23 1.02
N LEU A 64 -1.95 0.59 2.24
CA LEU A 64 -1.45 -0.36 3.23
C LEU A 64 -2.55 -1.25 3.80
N GLU A 65 -3.79 -0.77 3.89
CA GLU A 65 -4.93 -1.59 4.34
C GLU A 65 -5.13 -2.82 3.44
N GLN A 66 -5.08 -2.63 2.12
CA GLN A 66 -5.24 -3.69 1.11
C GLN A 66 -3.97 -4.50 0.83
N LEU A 67 -2.78 -3.96 1.15
CA LEU A 67 -1.49 -4.53 0.75
C LEU A 67 -1.27 -5.99 1.19
N PRO A 68 -1.56 -6.41 2.43
CA PRO A 68 -1.33 -7.80 2.83
C PRO A 68 -2.23 -8.80 2.10
N SER A 69 -3.50 -8.46 1.90
CA SER A 69 -4.45 -9.30 1.16
C SER A 69 -4.05 -9.37 -0.32
N ALA A 70 -3.59 -8.27 -0.91
CA ALA A 70 -3.02 -8.25 -2.26
C ALA A 70 -1.74 -9.10 -2.39
N LEU A 71 -0.81 -9.00 -1.45
CA LEU A 71 0.40 -9.84 -1.42
C LEU A 71 0.06 -11.33 -1.35
N ARG A 72 -0.91 -11.69 -0.50
CA ARG A 72 -1.38 -13.07 -0.38
C ARG A 72 -2.00 -13.56 -1.68
N ALA A 73 -2.90 -12.77 -2.27
CA ALA A 73 -3.54 -13.09 -3.54
C ALA A 73 -2.53 -13.30 -4.68
N VAL A 74 -1.51 -12.42 -4.79
CA VAL A 74 -0.42 -12.56 -5.76
C VAL A 74 0.38 -13.85 -5.51
N SER A 75 0.69 -14.17 -4.25
CA SER A 75 1.42 -15.39 -3.88
C SER A 75 0.63 -16.69 -4.16
N GLU A 76 -0.70 -16.63 -4.08
CA GLU A 76 -1.61 -17.74 -4.36
C GLU A 76 -1.96 -17.85 -5.85
N GLY A 77 -1.50 -16.90 -6.68
CA GLY A 77 -1.79 -16.89 -8.12
C GLY A 77 -3.27 -16.61 -8.42
N VAL A 78 -3.93 -15.80 -7.60
CA VAL A 78 -5.34 -15.40 -7.76
C VAL A 78 -5.46 -13.90 -8.01
N THR A 79 -6.66 -13.46 -8.37
CA THR A 79 -6.97 -12.04 -8.62
C THR A 79 -6.82 -11.22 -7.35
N ALA A 80 -6.26 -10.02 -7.48
CA ALA A 80 -6.16 -9.02 -6.41
C ALA A 80 -6.64 -7.65 -6.91
N ASP A 81 -7.18 -6.85 -6.00
CA ASP A 81 -7.63 -5.49 -6.29
C ASP A 81 -6.81 -4.48 -5.46
N LEU A 82 -6.47 -3.36 -6.08
CA LEU A 82 -5.82 -2.22 -5.44
C LEU A 82 -6.59 -0.95 -5.78
N ASP A 83 -7.22 -0.35 -4.78
CA ASP A 83 -7.98 0.88 -4.91
C ASP A 83 -7.17 2.10 -4.45
N PHE A 84 -7.37 3.22 -5.16
CA PHE A 84 -6.77 4.53 -4.93
C PHE A 84 -7.85 5.60 -5.06
N TYR A 85 -8.54 5.92 -3.97
CA TYR A 85 -9.71 6.82 -3.98
C TYR A 85 -9.48 8.15 -3.25
N GLU A 86 -8.33 8.35 -2.63
CA GLU A 86 -8.01 9.61 -1.95
C GLU A 86 -7.60 10.70 -2.94
N GLN A 87 -7.67 11.96 -2.48
CA GLN A 87 -7.23 13.16 -3.19
C GLN A 87 -7.79 13.33 -4.63
N GLY A 88 -8.95 12.74 -4.92
CA GLY A 88 -9.61 12.85 -6.23
C GLY A 88 -8.95 12.03 -7.34
N ILE A 89 -8.16 11.00 -7.01
CA ILE A 89 -7.58 10.06 -7.98
C ILE A 89 -8.66 9.12 -8.54
N GLU A 90 -9.47 8.54 -7.66
CA GLU A 90 -10.54 7.57 -7.95
C GLU A 90 -10.17 6.53 -9.03
N ARG A 91 -9.10 5.77 -8.77
CA ARG A 91 -8.60 4.69 -9.64
C ARG A 91 -8.67 3.34 -8.92
N SER A 92 -8.85 2.29 -9.70
CA SER A 92 -8.68 0.90 -9.25
C SER A 92 -7.75 0.17 -10.20
N ILE A 93 -6.94 -0.74 -9.67
CA ILE A 93 -6.11 -1.66 -10.45
C ILE A 93 -6.54 -3.08 -10.10
N VAL A 94 -7.04 -3.80 -11.10
CA VAL A 94 -7.31 -5.24 -10.98
C VAL A 94 -6.09 -5.99 -11.48
N LEU A 95 -5.54 -6.87 -10.66
CA LEU A 95 -4.39 -7.72 -10.95
C LEU A 95 -4.90 -9.13 -11.24
N GLU A 96 -4.92 -9.54 -12.52
CA GLU A 96 -5.38 -10.88 -12.92
C GLU A 96 -4.21 -11.79 -13.32
N PRO A 97 -4.11 -13.02 -12.78
CA PRO A 97 -3.05 -13.95 -13.13
C PRO A 97 -3.19 -14.42 -14.59
N ALA A 98 -2.09 -14.39 -15.34
CA ALA A 98 -2.00 -14.81 -16.73
C ALA A 98 -0.68 -15.56 -16.99
N ASN A 99 -0.68 -16.86 -16.72
CA ASN A 99 0.51 -17.73 -16.77
C ASN A 99 1.61 -17.28 -15.80
N ASP A 100 2.76 -16.83 -16.31
CA ASP A 100 3.93 -16.33 -15.58
C ASP A 100 3.89 -14.81 -15.33
N LYS A 101 2.76 -14.19 -15.62
CA LYS A 101 2.53 -12.75 -15.52
C LYS A 101 1.24 -12.43 -14.79
N TYR A 102 1.10 -11.17 -14.42
CA TYR A 102 -0.16 -10.53 -14.07
C TYR A 102 -0.53 -9.50 -15.15
N MET A 103 -1.82 -9.47 -15.47
CA MET A 103 -2.45 -8.38 -16.23
C MET A 103 -2.97 -7.37 -15.22
N ALA A 104 -2.34 -6.20 -15.16
CA ALA A 104 -2.80 -5.10 -14.34
C ALA A 104 -3.72 -4.22 -15.18
N THR A 105 -5.01 -4.18 -14.84
CA THR A 105 -6.03 -3.38 -15.54
C THR A 105 -6.39 -2.17 -14.69
N CYS A 106 -6.08 -0.96 -15.15
CA CYS A 106 -6.47 0.26 -14.46
C CYS A 106 -7.84 0.76 -14.95
N THR A 107 -8.72 1.10 -14.01
CA THR A 107 -9.95 1.85 -14.26
C THR A 107 -9.86 3.19 -13.53
N SER A 108 -10.34 4.26 -14.17
CA SER A 108 -10.45 5.60 -13.58
C SER A 108 -11.91 6.04 -13.59
N ARG A 109 -12.36 6.67 -12.50
CA ARG A 109 -13.70 7.28 -12.39
C ARG A 109 -13.67 8.81 -12.57
N THR A 110 -12.54 9.35 -13.03
CA THR A 110 -12.32 10.78 -13.31
C THR A 110 -12.19 11.05 -14.81
N ASP A 111 -11.96 12.32 -15.18
CA ASP A 111 -11.68 12.73 -16.56
C ASP A 111 -10.35 12.18 -17.10
N TRP A 112 -9.42 11.80 -16.22
CA TRP A 112 -8.19 11.12 -16.63
C TRP A 112 -8.49 9.67 -17.02
N GLN A 113 -7.94 9.20 -18.15
CA GLN A 113 -8.13 7.85 -18.66
C GLN A 113 -6.79 7.13 -18.83
N PRO A 114 -6.64 5.88 -18.37
CA PRO A 114 -5.40 5.14 -18.46
C PRO A 114 -5.05 4.81 -19.92
N THR A 115 -3.80 5.07 -20.31
CA THR A 115 -3.30 4.78 -21.66
C THR A 115 -1.85 4.26 -21.59
N PRO A 116 -1.62 2.94 -21.65
CA PRO A 116 -2.60 1.88 -21.88
C PRO A 116 -3.50 1.62 -20.67
N VAL A 117 -4.64 0.98 -20.89
CA VAL A 117 -5.56 0.50 -19.83
C VAL A 117 -4.98 -0.70 -19.09
N VAL A 118 -4.19 -1.50 -19.80
CA VAL A 118 -3.62 -2.76 -19.30
C VAL A 118 -2.11 -2.72 -19.43
N GLU A 119 -1.42 -3.11 -18.36
CA GLU A 119 0.02 -3.33 -18.34
C GLU A 119 0.32 -4.77 -17.88
N GLU A 120 1.34 -5.38 -18.48
CA GLU A 120 1.82 -6.70 -18.11
C GLU A 120 2.98 -6.59 -17.12
N MET A 121 3.02 -7.46 -16.11
CA MET A 121 4.16 -7.57 -15.18
C MET A 121 4.47 -9.03 -14.88
N LEU A 122 5.75 -9.37 -14.68
CA LEU A 122 6.10 -10.70 -14.19
C LEU A 122 5.60 -10.88 -12.75
N VAL A 123 5.18 -12.10 -12.40
CA VAL A 123 4.73 -12.42 -11.03
C VAL A 123 5.78 -12.00 -9.99
N GLN A 124 7.05 -12.33 -10.25
CA GLN A 124 8.15 -11.99 -9.34
C GLN A 124 8.34 -10.48 -9.19
N GLU A 125 8.24 -9.70 -10.27
CA GLU A 125 8.39 -8.25 -10.23
C GLU A 125 7.26 -7.59 -9.43
N LEU A 126 6.02 -8.08 -9.60
CA LEU A 126 4.85 -7.60 -8.85
C LEU A 126 4.98 -7.93 -7.36
N GLU A 127 5.36 -9.16 -7.02
CA GLU A 127 5.54 -9.59 -5.64
C GLU A 127 6.66 -8.80 -4.95
N GLU A 128 7.81 -8.65 -5.60
CA GLU A 128 8.94 -7.86 -5.08
C GLU A 128 8.57 -6.39 -4.85
N MET A 129 7.81 -5.80 -5.78
CA MET A 129 7.35 -4.41 -5.67
C MET A 129 6.40 -4.20 -4.48
N LEU A 130 5.38 -5.04 -4.33
CA LEU A 130 4.45 -4.96 -3.20
C LEU A 130 5.15 -5.24 -1.86
N LEU A 131 6.05 -6.24 -1.85
CA LEU A 131 6.83 -6.60 -0.69
C LEU A 131 7.74 -5.45 -0.25
N ALA A 132 8.41 -4.78 -1.19
CA ALA A 132 9.28 -3.65 -0.90
C ALA A 132 8.56 -2.52 -0.17
N VAL A 133 7.32 -2.20 -0.56
CA VAL A 133 6.51 -1.19 0.15
C VAL A 133 6.22 -1.61 1.59
N ARG A 134 5.83 -2.88 1.79
CA ARG A 134 5.55 -3.42 3.13
C ARG A 134 6.79 -3.38 4.02
N GLU A 135 7.94 -3.81 3.50
CA GLU A 135 9.18 -3.87 4.26
C GLU A 135 9.70 -2.46 4.59
N GLU A 136 9.63 -1.50 3.66
CA GLU A 136 10.01 -0.12 3.93
C GLU A 136 9.12 0.50 5.03
N PHE A 137 7.80 0.26 4.97
CA PHE A 137 6.87 0.69 6.02
C PHE A 137 7.23 0.06 7.38
N MET A 138 7.48 -1.25 7.42
CA MET A 138 7.83 -1.96 8.65
C MET A 138 9.18 -1.52 9.22
N LEU A 139 10.17 -1.22 8.36
CA LEU A 139 11.45 -0.66 8.78
C LEU A 139 11.26 0.70 9.46
N ALA A 140 10.44 1.58 8.87
CA ALA A 140 10.09 2.85 9.48
C ALA A 140 9.37 2.67 10.83
N LEU A 141 8.35 1.79 10.87
CA LEU A 141 7.60 1.50 12.10
C LEU A 141 8.49 0.95 13.22
N VAL A 142 9.35 -0.03 12.94
CA VAL A 142 10.27 -0.61 13.94
C VAL A 142 11.26 0.43 14.47
N SER A 143 11.73 1.32 13.59
CA SER A 143 12.67 2.39 13.93
C SER A 143 12.04 3.44 14.86
N MET A 144 10.77 3.77 14.62
CA MET A 144 10.04 4.79 15.37
C MET A 144 9.37 4.27 16.65
N ALA A 145 8.71 3.12 16.57
CA ALA A 145 7.83 2.59 17.60
C ALA A 145 7.93 1.05 17.65
N PRO A 146 9.04 0.49 18.18
CA PRO A 146 9.30 -0.95 18.15
C PRO A 146 8.26 -1.79 18.92
N ASP A 147 7.60 -1.20 19.92
CA ASP A 147 6.54 -1.87 20.65
C ASP A 147 5.25 -1.96 19.81
N LEU A 148 4.96 -0.92 19.03
CA LEU A 148 3.82 -0.89 18.10
C LEU A 148 4.00 -1.89 16.95
N ALA A 149 5.24 -2.08 16.49
CA ALA A 149 5.58 -3.15 15.53
C ALA A 149 5.27 -4.58 16.05
N ARG A 150 5.15 -4.76 17.37
CA ARG A 150 4.76 -6.03 18.00
C ARG A 150 3.27 -6.08 18.34
N HIS A 151 2.52 -5.02 18.08
CA HIS A 151 1.09 -4.95 18.39
C HIS A 151 0.31 -6.06 17.67
N PRO A 152 -0.68 -6.70 18.31
CA PRO A 152 -1.47 -7.78 17.71
C PRO A 152 -2.08 -7.40 16.36
N TRP A 153 -2.64 -6.19 16.23
CA TRP A 153 -3.19 -5.69 14.96
C TRP A 153 -2.17 -5.66 13.82
N ILE A 154 -0.94 -5.21 14.08
CA ILE A 154 0.14 -5.23 13.06
C ILE A 154 0.55 -6.66 12.72
N ARG A 155 0.62 -7.55 13.71
CA ARG A 155 0.93 -8.97 13.48
C ARG A 155 -0.15 -9.70 12.67
N GLN A 156 -1.40 -9.29 12.82
CA GLN A 156 -2.53 -9.82 12.06
C GLN A 156 -2.56 -9.25 10.65
N TRP A 157 -2.40 -7.94 10.51
CA TRP A 157 -2.25 -7.25 9.23
C TRP A 157 -1.16 -7.89 8.37
N LEU A 158 0.02 -8.16 8.92
CA LEU A 158 1.12 -8.83 8.20
C LEU A 158 0.75 -10.20 7.62
N LYS A 159 -0.30 -10.87 8.11
CA LYS A 159 -0.74 -12.18 7.61
C LYS A 159 -1.72 -12.08 6.43
N GLY A 160 -2.26 -10.90 6.11
CA GLY A 160 -3.31 -10.78 5.09
C GLY A 160 -4.55 -11.59 5.41
N LEU A 161 -4.92 -11.60 6.69
CA LEU A 161 -6.17 -12.17 7.16
C LEU A 161 -7.13 -11.01 7.36
N ASP A 162 -8.12 -10.90 6.49
CA ASP A 162 -9.25 -10.01 6.71
C ASP A 162 -9.96 -10.46 7.99
N GLU A 163 -10.36 -9.49 8.83
CA GLU A 163 -11.36 -9.77 9.86
C GLU A 163 -12.71 -9.89 9.16
N GLU A 164 -13.16 -11.14 8.95
CA GLU A 164 -14.57 -11.44 8.62
C GLU A 164 -15.53 -10.96 9.72
#